data_AF-A0A832MY31-F1
#
_entry.id   AF-A0A832MY31-F1
#
_cell.length_a   1.000
_cell.length_b   1.000
_cell.length_c   1.000
_cell.angle_alpha   90.00
_cell.angle_beta   90.00
_cell.angle_gamma   90.00
#
_symmetry.space_group_name_H-M   'P 1'
#
loop_
_entity.id
_entity.type
_entity.pdbx_description
1 polymer ?
#
loop_
_entity_poly.entity_id
_entity_poly.type
_entity_poly.pdbx_seq_one_letter_code
_entity_poly.pdbx_strand_id
1 'polypeptide(L)'
;MKALLILPILLCTLFARAIPLQKPEIYTGDENISGWVMSEKLDGRRGYWNGRRLLTKNGNPIHAPRWFTRNFPPFPLDGELWSGRGAFAHVQSVVLDEKPSDDWRT
;
A
#
# COMPACT_ATOMS: atom_id res chain seq x y z
N MET A 1 -31.32 -23.75 21.83
CA MET A 1 -30.25 -24.02 20.84
C MET A 1 -30.00 -22.77 19.99
N LYS A 2 -29.31 -21.75 20.52
CA LYS A 2 -28.94 -20.53 19.77
C LYS A 2 -27.48 -20.08 20.00
N ALA A 3 -26.72 -20.81 20.81
CA ALA A 3 -25.36 -20.45 21.20
C ALA A 3 -24.26 -20.98 20.25
N LEU A 4 -24.60 -21.76 19.21
CA LEU A 4 -23.59 -22.48 18.41
C LEU A 4 -23.04 -21.67 17.22
N LEU A 5 -23.68 -20.57 16.82
CA LEU A 5 -23.28 -19.75 15.66
C LEU A 5 -22.40 -18.53 16.00
N ILE A 6 -22.21 -18.20 17.28
CA ILE A 6 -21.43 -17.02 17.70
C ILE A 6 -19.92 -17.32 17.73
N LEU A 7 -19.54 -18.57 18.01
CA LEU A 7 -18.14 -19.00 18.16
C LEU A 7 -17.30 -18.96 16.86
N PRO A 8 -17.79 -19.35 15.66
CA PRO A 8 -17.00 -19.27 14.43
C PRO A 8 -16.84 -17.83 13.89
N ILE A 9 -17.76 -16.92 14.21
CA ILE A 9 -17.66 -15.51 13.80
C ILE A 9 -16.55 -14.80 14.58
N LEU A 10 -16.38 -15.14 15.88
CA LEU A 10 -15.34 -14.59 16.73
C LEU A 10 -13.92 -15.07 16.34
N LEU A 11 -13.81 -16.25 15.71
CA LEU A 11 -12.53 -16.82 15.26
C LEU A 11 -12.04 -16.22 13.93
N CYS A 12 -12.97 -15.78 13.05
CA CYS A 12 -12.63 -15.17 11.76
C CYS A 12 -12.04 -13.75 11.87
N THR A 13 -12.39 -12.97 12.89
CA THR A 13 -11.85 -11.61 13.07
C THR A 13 -10.38 -11.60 13.50
N LEU A 14 -9.88 -12.69 14.08
CA LEU A 14 -8.48 -12.81 14.53
C LEU A 14 -7.46 -12.92 13.39
N PHE A 15 -7.90 -13.20 12.16
CA PHE A 15 -7.03 -13.33 10.98
C PHE A 15 -7.00 -12.10 10.07
N ALA A 16 -7.80 -11.07 10.36
CA ALA A 16 -7.75 -9.81 9.64
C ALA A 16 -6.54 -8.98 10.13
N ARG A 17 -5.36 -9.22 9.52
CA ARG A 17 -4.14 -8.45 9.82
C ARG A 17 -3.90 -7.39 8.75
N ALA A 18 -4.25 -6.14 9.06
CA ALA A 18 -3.75 -5.00 8.31
C ALA A 18 -2.25 -4.85 8.56
N ILE A 19 -1.51 -4.40 7.54
CA ILE A 19 -0.08 -4.10 7.69
C ILE A 19 0.04 -2.89 8.62
N PRO A 20 0.82 -2.95 9.72
CA PRO A 20 0.94 -1.86 10.68
C PRO A 20 1.81 -0.74 10.10
N LEU A 21 1.25 0.01 9.18
CA LEU A 21 1.92 1.08 8.45
C LEU A 21 1.80 2.40 9.22
N GLN A 22 2.88 3.19 9.22
CA GLN A 22 2.87 4.55 9.76
C GLN A 22 1.85 5.40 9.00
N LYS A 23 1.10 6.21 9.75
CA LYS A 23 0.10 7.14 9.23
C LYS A 23 0.58 8.57 9.44
N PRO A 24 0.34 9.48 8.49
CA PRO A 24 0.65 10.88 8.68
C PRO A 24 -0.37 11.51 9.64
N GLU A 25 0.06 12.53 10.37
CA GLU A 25 -0.79 13.49 11.07
C GLU A 25 -0.93 14.77 10.24
N ILE A 26 -1.97 15.55 10.52
CA ILE A 26 -2.17 16.85 9.86
C ILE A 26 -1.32 17.87 10.61
N TYR A 27 -0.40 18.52 9.90
CA TYR A 27 0.37 19.64 10.43
C TYR A 27 -0.56 20.83 10.67
N THR A 28 -0.60 21.33 11.91
CA THR A 28 -1.49 22.44 12.30
C THR A 28 -0.83 23.80 12.09
N GLY A 29 0.51 23.84 12.05
CA GLY A 29 1.29 25.08 11.98
C GLY A 29 2.01 25.42 13.28
N ASP A 30 1.63 24.76 14.38
CA ASP A 30 2.13 25.04 15.73
C ASP A 30 3.27 24.09 16.15
N GLU A 31 3.47 22.99 15.44
CA GLU A 31 4.51 22.01 15.75
C GLU A 31 5.92 22.54 15.40
N ASN A 32 6.90 22.31 16.29
CA ASN A 32 8.29 22.64 15.99
C ASN A 32 8.88 21.66 14.97
N ILE A 33 9.12 22.14 13.76
CA ILE A 33 9.66 21.36 12.64
C ILE A 33 11.19 21.25 12.62
N SER A 34 11.89 21.80 13.61
CA SER A 34 13.36 21.71 13.67
C SER A 34 13.82 20.24 13.72
N GLY A 35 14.70 19.84 12.81
CA GLY A 35 15.22 18.47 12.71
C GLY A 35 14.36 17.51 11.88
N TRP A 36 13.23 17.99 11.31
CA TRP A 36 12.41 17.20 10.40
C TRP A 36 12.99 17.21 8.98
N VAL A 37 12.74 16.12 8.25
CA VAL A 37 12.95 16.06 6.79
C VAL A 37 11.63 16.31 6.08
N MET A 38 11.68 16.91 4.89
CA MET A 38 10.51 17.19 4.07
C MET A 38 10.62 16.52 2.71
N SER A 39 9.49 16.03 2.21
CA SER A 39 9.34 15.47 0.87
C SER A 39 8.04 15.95 0.24
N GLU A 40 7.96 15.93 -1.08
CA GLU A 40 6.70 16.13 -1.77
C GLU A 40 5.70 15.01 -1.43
N LYS A 41 4.44 15.38 -1.19
CA LYS A 41 3.35 14.40 -1.13
C LYS A 41 2.96 14.01 -2.55
N LEU A 42 3.23 12.76 -2.93
CA LEU A 42 2.79 12.22 -4.21
C LEU A 42 1.30 11.82 -4.13
N ASP A 43 0.57 12.03 -5.22
CA ASP A 43 -0.83 11.61 -5.37
C ASP A 43 -0.88 10.35 -6.23
N GLY A 44 -0.59 9.21 -5.58
CA GLY A 44 -0.49 7.91 -6.23
C GLY A 44 -1.23 6.83 -5.44
N ARG A 45 -0.72 5.60 -5.51
CA ARG A 45 -1.23 4.47 -4.72
C ARG A 45 -0.14 3.91 -3.83
N ARG A 46 -0.35 3.99 -2.51
CA ARG A 46 0.54 3.36 -1.53
C ARG A 46 0.77 1.88 -1.84
N GLY A 47 2.04 1.52 -2.02
CA GLY A 47 2.52 0.17 -2.28
C GLY A 47 3.51 -0.25 -1.20
N TYR A 48 3.24 -1.39 -0.57
CA TYR A 48 4.13 -1.98 0.42
C TYR A 48 4.79 -3.23 -0.16
N TRP A 49 6.11 -3.20 -0.28
CA TRP A 49 6.90 -4.37 -0.60
C TRP A 49 7.24 -5.10 0.69
N ASN A 50 6.89 -6.38 0.81
CA ASN A 50 7.16 -7.15 2.04
C ASN A 50 8.50 -7.93 2.00
N GLY A 51 9.41 -7.59 1.08
CA GLY A 51 10.61 -8.39 0.78
C GLY A 51 10.41 -9.44 -0.32
N ARG A 52 9.15 -9.70 -0.76
CA ARG A 52 8.83 -10.73 -1.76
C ARG A 52 7.76 -10.34 -2.78
N ARG A 53 6.75 -9.56 -2.39
CA ARG A 53 5.64 -9.11 -3.23
C ARG A 53 5.16 -7.72 -2.84
N LEU A 54 4.61 -6.99 -3.82
CA LEU A 54 3.91 -5.73 -3.59
C LEU A 54 2.50 -5.99 -3.08
N LEU A 55 2.11 -5.21 -2.08
CA LEU A 55 0.82 -5.26 -1.40
C LEU A 55 0.23 -3.85 -1.33
N THR A 56 -1.09 -3.76 -1.39
CA THR A 56 -1.83 -2.54 -1.02
C THR A 56 -1.73 -2.28 0.49
N LYS A 57 -2.14 -1.08 0.94
CA LYS A 57 -2.25 -0.74 2.37
C LYS A 57 -3.06 -1.73 3.22
N ASN A 58 -4.01 -2.44 2.60
CA ASN A 58 -4.88 -3.42 3.26
C ASN A 58 -4.33 -4.85 3.20
N GLY A 59 -3.14 -5.06 2.60
CA GLY A 59 -2.53 -6.38 2.47
C GLY A 59 -2.91 -7.16 1.21
N ASN A 60 -3.76 -6.62 0.34
CA ASN A 60 -4.10 -7.29 -0.93
C ASN A 60 -2.88 -7.26 -1.88
N PRO A 61 -2.59 -8.35 -2.61
CA PRO A 61 -1.53 -8.36 -3.61
C PRO A 61 -1.74 -7.30 -4.71
N ILE A 62 -0.65 -6.70 -5.17
CA ILE A 62 -0.58 -5.90 -6.38
C ILE A 62 0.16 -6.72 -7.44
N HIS A 63 -0.47 -6.94 -8.59
CA HIS A 63 0.06 -7.79 -9.65
C HIS A 63 1.02 -7.03 -10.57
N ALA A 64 2.18 -6.64 -10.04
CA ALA A 64 3.20 -5.94 -10.82
C ALA A 64 3.93 -6.89 -11.81
N PRO A 65 4.34 -6.40 -13.00
CA PRO A 65 5.18 -7.16 -13.91
C PRO A 65 6.50 -7.57 -13.24
N ARG A 66 7.02 -8.76 -13.59
CA ARG A 66 8.29 -9.28 -13.02
C ARG A 66 9.48 -8.33 -13.19
N TRP A 67 9.50 -7.53 -14.25
CA TRP A 67 10.59 -6.58 -14.48
C TRP A 67 10.58 -5.43 -13.47
N PHE A 68 9.40 -5.05 -12.94
CA PHE A 68 9.25 -3.91 -12.03
C PHE A 68 9.88 -4.20 -10.66
N THR A 69 9.71 -5.42 -10.15
CA THR A 69 10.19 -5.83 -8.81
C THR A 69 11.47 -6.66 -8.81
N ARG A 70 12.10 -6.90 -9.98
CA ARG A 70 13.20 -7.87 -10.14
C ARG A 70 14.35 -7.68 -9.16
N ASN A 71 14.71 -6.44 -8.88
CA ASN A 71 15.86 -6.09 -8.06
C ASN A 71 15.45 -5.43 -6.73
N PHE A 72 14.20 -5.60 -6.31
CA PHE A 72 13.78 -5.09 -5.01
C PHE A 72 14.51 -5.87 -3.90
N PRO A 73 14.86 -5.19 -2.79
CA PRO A 73 15.64 -5.80 -1.73
C PRO A 73 14.87 -6.89 -0.98
N PRO A 74 15.54 -7.78 -0.26
CA PRO A 74 14.88 -8.84 0.53
C PRO A 74 14.26 -8.33 1.85
N PHE A 75 14.11 -7.02 2.02
CA PHE A 75 13.52 -6.39 3.21
C PHE A 75 12.35 -5.46 2.84
N PRO A 76 11.49 -5.09 3.80
CA PRO A 76 10.31 -4.31 3.50
C PRO A 76 10.59 -2.88 3.01
N LEU A 77 9.80 -2.42 2.03
CA LEU A 77 9.77 -1.03 1.59
C LEU A 77 8.33 -0.51 1.65
N ASP A 78 8.18 0.77 1.99
CA ASP A 78 6.92 1.50 1.97
C ASP A 78 7.09 2.72 1.09
N GLY A 79 6.12 2.99 0.23
CA GLY A 79 6.19 4.08 -0.73
C GLY A 79 4.93 4.20 -1.57
N GLU A 80 5.01 5.04 -2.60
CA GLU A 80 3.90 5.36 -3.48
C GLU A 80 4.20 4.88 -4.91
N LEU A 81 3.30 4.10 -5.50
CA LEU A 81 3.28 3.86 -6.95
C LEU A 81 2.74 5.13 -7.62
N TRP A 82 3.50 5.70 -8.54
CA TRP A 82 3.24 7.05 -9.07
C TRP A 82 3.84 7.21 -10.47
N SER A 83 3.11 7.86 -11.39
CA SER A 83 3.53 8.07 -12.79
C SER A 83 3.56 9.55 -13.23
N GLY A 84 3.41 10.49 -12.29
CA GLY A 84 3.41 11.92 -12.60
C GLY A 84 2.30 12.70 -11.90
N ARG A 85 2.39 14.04 -11.92
CA ARG A 85 1.31 14.91 -11.40
C ARG A 85 0.06 14.77 -12.28
N GLY A 86 -1.12 14.69 -11.66
CA GLY A 86 -2.39 14.56 -12.37
C GLY A 86 -2.67 13.16 -12.94
N ALA A 87 -1.81 12.17 -12.67
CA ALA A 87 -1.92 10.82 -13.21
C ALA A 87 -2.58 9.81 -12.25
N PHE A 88 -3.19 10.26 -11.16
CA PHE A 88 -3.76 9.37 -10.12
C PHE A 88 -4.73 8.32 -10.70
N ALA A 89 -5.64 8.72 -11.58
CA ALA A 89 -6.61 7.82 -12.18
C ALA A 89 -5.94 6.70 -13.01
N HIS A 90 -4.89 7.05 -13.76
CA HIS A 90 -4.10 6.08 -14.53
C HIS A 90 -3.34 5.13 -13.60
N VAL A 91 -2.64 5.65 -12.59
CA VAL A 91 -1.98 4.80 -11.58
C VAL A 91 -2.99 3.85 -10.94
N GLN A 92 -4.17 4.35 -10.57
CA GLN A 92 -5.21 3.54 -9.96
C GLN A 92 -5.69 2.41 -10.88
N SER A 93 -5.89 2.67 -12.18
CA SER A 93 -6.32 1.63 -13.13
C SER A 93 -5.24 0.57 -13.32
N VAL A 94 -3.98 0.98 -13.46
CA VAL A 94 -2.85 0.06 -13.71
C VAL A 94 -2.52 -0.81 -12.49
N VAL A 95 -2.53 -0.23 -11.29
CA VAL A 95 -2.13 -0.91 -10.05
C VAL A 95 -3.18 -1.91 -9.55
N LEU A 96 -4.46 -1.67 -9.85
CA LEU A 96 -5.56 -2.51 -9.38
C LEU A 96 -5.98 -3.61 -10.35
N ASP A 97 -5.36 -3.68 -11.53
CA ASP A 97 -5.59 -4.79 -12.44
C ASP A 97 -5.05 -6.10 -11.85
N GLU A 98 -5.80 -7.20 -12.03
CA GLU A 98 -5.37 -8.53 -11.66
C GLU A 98 -4.27 -9.06 -12.59
N LYS A 99 -4.21 -8.54 -13.83
CA LYS A 99 -3.20 -8.90 -14.81
C LYS A 99 -2.36 -7.68 -15.16
N PRO A 100 -1.03 -7.73 -14.97
CA PRO A 100 -0.17 -6.64 -15.38
C PRO A 100 -0.24 -6.42 -16.89
N SER A 101 -0.47 -5.18 -17.32
CA SER A 101 -0.40 -4.72 -18.71
C SER A 101 0.92 -3.97 -18.98
N ASP A 102 1.12 -3.57 -20.23
CA ASP A 102 2.24 -2.71 -20.63
C ASP A 102 2.12 -1.27 -20.10
N ASP A 103 0.95 -0.87 -19.60
CA ASP A 103 0.71 0.45 -19.00
C ASP A 103 1.55 0.70 -17.72
N TRP A 104 2.17 -0.35 -17.16
CA TRP A 104 3.19 -0.19 -16.11
C TRP A 104 4.44 0.57 -16.57
N ARG A 105 4.60 0.82 -17.87
CA ARG A 105 5.73 1.54 -18.46
C ARG A 105 5.42 2.99 -18.82
N THR A 106 4.17 3.44 -18.67
CA THR A 106 3.70 4.75 -19.12
C THR A 106 3.59 5.77 -18.01
#